data_AF-A0A3N5EVI7-F1
#
_entry.id   AF-A0A3N5EVI7-F1
#
_cell.length_a   1.000
_cell.length_b   1.000
_cell.length_c   1.000
_cell.angle_alpha   90.00
_cell.angle_beta   90.00
_cell.angle_gamma   90.00
#
_symmetry.space_group_name_H-M   'P 1'
#
loop_
_entity.id
_entity.type
_entity.pdbx_description
1 polymer ?
#
loop_
_entity_poly.entity_id
_entity_poly.type
_entity_poly.pdbx_seq_one_letter_code
_entity_poly.pdbx_strand_id
1 'polypeptide(L)'
;MRLLSWLFRLGLFLVMMGFALSNTDTATLRFFGIPEFEWRAPLVLFLLLFFAAGALIGVIATMPLVLRQRRSIGRLRRDADSATKAAVRAAEAAAPSDSARLPVRGESGPRGI
;
A
#
# COMPACT_ATOMS: atom_id res chain seq x y z
N MET A 1 12.36 -7.19 5.60
CA MET A 1 11.03 -7.38 4.95
C MET A 1 10.94 -8.63 4.06
N ARG A 2 11.96 -8.95 3.24
CA ARG A 2 11.94 -10.15 2.37
C ARG A 2 12.05 -11.47 3.13
N LEU A 3 12.81 -11.51 4.22
CA LEU A 3 12.96 -12.74 5.02
C LEU A 3 11.65 -13.14 5.71
N LEU A 4 10.92 -12.19 6.32
CA LEU A 4 9.65 -12.47 6.98
C LEU A 4 8.58 -12.96 5.98
N SER A 5 8.49 -12.31 4.81
CA SER A 5 7.58 -12.75 3.74
C SER A 5 7.97 -14.09 3.14
N TRP A 6 9.28 -14.41 3.06
CA TRP A 6 9.76 -15.72 2.65
C TRP A 6 9.42 -16.81 3.66
N LEU A 7 9.64 -16.54 4.96
CA LEU A 7 9.34 -17.47 6.04
C LEU A 7 7.83 -17.73 6.15
N PHE A 8 7.01 -16.68 5.98
CA PHE A 8 5.56 -16.82 5.90
C PHE A 8 5.13 -17.68 4.70
N ARG A 9 5.72 -17.47 3.52
CA ARG A 9 5.44 -18.31 2.33
C ARG A 9 5.84 -19.76 2.55
N LEU A 10 6.99 -20.00 3.18
CA LEU A 10 7.46 -21.35 3.50
C LEU A 10 6.53 -22.03 4.53
N GLY A 11 6.13 -21.30 5.58
CA GLY A 11 5.18 -21.81 6.56
C GLY A 11 3.82 -22.13 5.95
N LEU A 12 3.29 -21.22 5.12
CA LEU A 12 2.04 -21.45 4.39
C LEU A 12 2.14 -22.67 3.47
N PHE A 13 3.28 -22.84 2.78
CA PHE A 13 3.55 -24.00 1.95
C PHE A 13 3.56 -25.30 2.76
N LEU A 14 4.26 -25.32 3.91
CA LEU A 14 4.31 -26.51 4.76
C LEU A 14 2.93 -26.86 5.32
N VAL A 15 2.12 -25.87 5.70
CA VAL A 15 0.73 -26.08 6.13
C VAL A 15 -0.10 -26.64 4.98
N MET A 16 -0.05 -26.05 3.78
CA MET A 16 -0.79 -26.55 2.63
C MET A 16 -0.33 -27.95 2.18
N MET A 17 0.98 -28.23 2.24
CA MET A 17 1.56 -29.53 1.93
C MET A 17 1.10 -30.59 2.93
N GLY A 18 1.24 -30.31 4.23
CA GLY A 18 0.78 -31.20 5.29
C GLY A 18 -0.73 -31.44 5.19
N PHE A 19 -1.50 -30.38 4.94
CA PHE A 19 -2.93 -30.48 4.71
C PHE A 19 -3.26 -31.38 3.51
N ALA A 20 -2.55 -31.22 2.38
CA ALA A 20 -2.75 -32.05 1.21
C ALA A 20 -2.43 -33.52 1.45
N LEU A 21 -1.32 -33.82 2.14
CA LEU A 21 -0.95 -35.18 2.48
C LEU A 21 -1.97 -35.83 3.43
N SER A 22 -2.42 -35.11 4.45
CA SER A 22 -3.37 -35.62 5.45
C SER A 22 -4.81 -35.69 4.96
N ASN A 23 -5.18 -34.98 3.89
CA ASN A 23 -6.57 -34.88 3.41
C ASN A 23 -6.71 -35.38 1.96
N THR A 24 -6.05 -36.52 1.66
CA THR A 24 -6.17 -37.24 0.38
C THR A 24 -7.46 -38.07 0.31
N ASP A 25 -8.14 -38.25 1.43
CA ASP A 25 -9.38 -39.02 1.52
C ASP A 25 -10.46 -38.49 0.58
N THR A 26 -11.15 -39.43 -0.08
CA THR A 26 -12.18 -39.10 -1.07
C THR A 26 -13.43 -38.59 -0.36
N ALA A 27 -13.72 -37.30 -0.52
CA ALA A 27 -14.97 -36.69 -0.08
C ALA A 27 -16.02 -36.76 -1.20
N THR A 28 -17.30 -36.81 -0.81
CA THR A 28 -18.42 -36.80 -1.75
C THR A 28 -19.26 -35.55 -1.53
N LEU A 29 -19.27 -34.66 -2.53
CA LEU A 29 -20.15 -33.50 -2.54
C LEU A 29 -21.50 -33.88 -3.12
N ARG A 30 -22.56 -33.69 -2.32
CA ARG A 30 -23.95 -33.90 -2.74
C ARG A 30 -24.57 -32.54 -2.99
N PHE A 31 -24.99 -32.30 -4.23
CA PHE A 31 -25.64 -31.05 -4.59
C PHE A 31 -27.14 -31.13 -4.26
N PHE A 32 -27.62 -30.08 -3.61
CA PHE A 32 -28.94 -29.93 -2.98
C PHE A 32 -30.09 -30.66 -3.72
N GLY A 33 -30.37 -31.90 -3.32
CA GLY A 33 -31.52 -32.68 -3.79
C GLY A 33 -31.41 -33.32 -5.18
N ILE A 34 -30.24 -33.33 -5.84
CA ILE A 34 -30.02 -34.00 -7.14
C ILE A 34 -29.22 -35.29 -6.90
N PRO A 35 -29.87 -36.47 -6.83
CA PRO A 35 -29.21 -37.73 -6.48
C PRO A 35 -28.11 -38.16 -7.44
N GLU A 36 -28.22 -37.76 -8.72
CA GLU A 36 -27.30 -38.16 -9.78
C GLU A 36 -26.01 -37.35 -9.80
N PHE A 37 -25.95 -36.22 -9.06
CA PHE A 37 -24.80 -35.31 -9.05
C PHE A 37 -23.99 -35.45 -7.76
N GLU A 38 -23.35 -36.62 -7.60
CA GLU A 38 -22.37 -36.87 -6.54
C GLU A 38 -20.94 -36.65 -7.06
N TRP A 39 -20.33 -35.53 -6.69
CA TRP A 39 -18.94 -35.27 -7.09
C TRP A 39 -17.99 -35.87 -6.05
N ARG A 40 -17.21 -36.86 -6.48
CA ARG A 40 -16.20 -37.52 -5.64
C ARG A 40 -14.80 -37.03 -6.01
N ALA A 41 -14.08 -36.49 -5.04
CA ALA A 41 -12.68 -36.08 -5.18
C ALA A 41 -12.03 -36.01 -3.79
N PRO A 42 -10.69 -36.02 -3.70
CA PRO A 42 -9.99 -35.75 -2.44
C PRO A 42 -10.46 -34.44 -1.79
N LEU A 43 -10.69 -34.48 -0.48
CA LEU A 43 -11.19 -33.33 0.30
C LEU A 43 -10.34 -32.06 0.07
N VAL A 44 -9.02 -32.23 -0.03
CA VAL A 44 -8.09 -31.13 -0.32
C VAL A 44 -8.45 -30.35 -1.59
N LEU A 45 -8.92 -31.02 -2.64
CA LEU A 45 -9.26 -30.35 -3.91
C LEU A 45 -10.49 -29.47 -3.78
N PHE A 46 -11.51 -29.93 -3.05
CA PHE A 46 -12.69 -29.11 -2.79
C PHE A 46 -12.33 -27.86 -2.01
N LEU A 47 -11.55 -28.00 -0.93
CA LEU A 47 -11.12 -26.84 -0.14
C LEU A 47 -10.29 -25.87 -0.98
N LEU A 48 -9.35 -26.36 -1.79
CA LEU A 48 -8.56 -25.53 -2.68
C LEU A 48 -9.45 -24.75 -3.66
N LEU A 49 -10.44 -25.42 -4.25
CA LEU A 49 -11.38 -24.81 -5.20
C LEU A 49 -12.20 -23.70 -4.54
N PHE A 50 -12.85 -23.99 -3.41
CA PHE A 50 -13.66 -23.00 -2.70
C PHE A 50 -12.82 -21.84 -2.14
N PHE A 51 -11.61 -22.13 -1.65
CA PHE A 51 -10.68 -21.11 -1.20
C PHE A 51 -10.23 -20.21 -2.36
N ALA A 52 -9.84 -20.78 -3.50
CA ALA A 52 -9.43 -20.02 -4.67
C ALA A 52 -10.57 -19.15 -5.20
N ALA A 53 -11.79 -19.69 -5.25
CA ALA A 53 -13.00 -18.94 -5.62
C ALA A 53 -13.27 -17.80 -4.64
N GLY A 54 -13.25 -18.08 -3.33
CA GLY A 54 -13.44 -17.07 -2.27
C GLY A 54 -12.37 -15.98 -2.28
N ALA A 55 -11.10 -16.35 -2.49
CA ALA A 55 -9.99 -15.42 -2.62
C ALA A 55 -10.14 -14.52 -3.85
N LEU A 56 -10.53 -15.09 -5.00
CA LEU A 56 -10.80 -14.33 -6.22
C LEU A 56 -11.93 -13.32 -6.01
N ILE A 57 -13.03 -13.76 -5.38
CA ILE A 57 -14.15 -12.88 -5.01
C ILE A 57 -13.68 -11.78 -4.06
N GLY A 58 -12.88 -12.11 -3.04
CA GLY A 58 -12.32 -11.14 -2.10
C GLY A 58 -11.41 -10.10 -2.78
N VAL A 59 -10.57 -10.52 -3.73
CA VAL A 59 -9.73 -9.62 -4.53
C VAL A 59 -10.60 -8.69 -5.38
N ILE A 60 -11.61 -9.23 -6.07
CA ILE A 60 -12.54 -8.43 -6.88
C ILE A 60 -13.31 -7.43 -6.01
N ALA A 61 -13.77 -7.86 -4.83
CA ALA A 61 -14.50 -7.02 -3.89
C ALA A 61 -13.64 -5.89 -3.29
N THR A 62 -12.34 -6.13 -3.07
CA THR A 62 -11.41 -5.12 -2.53
C THR A 62 -10.83 -4.20 -3.60
N MET A 63 -10.82 -4.62 -4.87
CA MET A 63 -10.33 -3.83 -6.00
C MET A 63 -10.91 -2.40 -6.07
N PRO A 64 -12.25 -2.17 -5.99
CA PRO A 64 -12.79 -0.80 -6.01
C PRO A 64 -12.37 0.04 -4.80
N LEU A 65 -12.23 -0.57 -3.62
CA LEU A 65 -11.77 0.11 -2.41
C LEU A 65 -10.34 0.63 -2.58
N VAL A 66 -9.45 -0.23 -3.08
CA VAL A 66 -8.05 0.14 -3.35
C VAL A 66 -7.97 1.23 -4.41
N LEU A 67 -8.78 1.18 -5.47
CA LEU A 67 -8.80 2.22 -6.49
C LEU A 67 -9.26 3.58 -5.95
N ARG A 68 -10.29 3.59 -5.08
CA ARG A 68 -10.75 4.82 -4.40
C ARG A 68 -9.67 5.37 -3.47
N GLN A 69 -9.01 4.52 -2.70
CA GLN A 69 -7.89 4.90 -1.83
C GLN A 69 -6.69 5.46 -2.63
N ARG A 70 -6.35 4.86 -3.77
CA ARG A 70 -5.26 5.39 -4.62
C ARG A 70 -5.58 6.79 -5.15
N ARG A 71 -6.84 7.07 -5.47
CA ARG A 71 -7.28 8.41 -5.90
C ARG A 71 -7.20 9.43 -4.75
N SER A 72 -7.62 9.07 -3.54
CA SER A 72 -7.53 9.98 -2.39
C SER A 72 -6.08 10.29 -2.04
N ILE A 73 -5.20 9.28 -2.00
CA ILE A 73 -3.75 9.47 -1.74
C ILE A 73 -3.14 10.47 -2.75
N GLY A 74 -3.54 10.42 -4.02
CA GLY A 74 -3.05 11.36 -5.03
C GLY A 74 -3.47 12.81 -4.79
N ARG A 75 -4.68 13.04 -4.25
CA ARG A 75 -5.13 14.39 -3.88
C ARG A 75 -4.40 14.88 -2.63
N LEU A 76 -4.33 14.06 -1.59
CA LEU A 76 -3.61 14.40 -0.36
C LEU A 76 -2.13 14.72 -0.61
N ARG A 77 -1.45 13.99 -1.52
CA ARG A 77 -0.06 14.29 -1.91
C ARG A 77 0.06 15.66 -2.59
N ARG A 78 -0.85 16.01 -3.50
CA ARG A 78 -0.84 17.32 -4.18
C ARG A 78 -1.10 18.47 -3.22
N ASP A 79 -2.02 18.28 -2.28
CA ASP A 79 -2.34 19.28 -1.27
C ASP A 79 -1.15 19.50 -0.32
N ALA A 80 -0.48 18.42 0.09
CA ALA A 80 0.77 18.49 0.87
C ALA A 80 1.89 19.21 0.11
N ASP A 81 2.13 18.86 -1.16
CA ASP A 81 3.15 19.52 -2.00
C ASP A 81 2.86 21.01 -2.20
N SER A 82 1.58 21.37 -2.36
CA SER A 82 1.16 22.77 -2.53
C SER A 82 1.34 23.57 -1.24
N ALA A 83 1.02 22.98 -0.09
CA ALA A 83 1.24 23.59 1.22
C ALA A 83 2.73 23.81 1.50
N THR A 84 3.59 22.83 1.18
CA THR A 84 5.05 22.99 1.29
C THR A 84 5.57 24.12 0.39
N LYS A 85 5.12 24.20 -0.87
CA LYS A 85 5.53 25.30 -1.77
C LYS A 85 5.09 26.67 -1.28
N ALA A 86 3.88 26.78 -0.74
CA ALA A 86 3.37 28.03 -0.16
C ALA A 86 4.19 28.45 1.07
N ALA A 87 4.55 27.50 1.94
CA ALA A 87 5.40 27.76 3.10
C ALA A 87 6.81 28.25 2.70
N VAL A 88 7.42 27.63 1.68
CA VAL A 88 8.73 28.07 1.15
C VAL A 88 8.65 29.48 0.55
N ARG A 89 7.61 29.78 -0.24
CA ARG A 89 7.38 31.12 -0.79
C ARG A 89 7.17 32.18 0.30
N ALA A 90 6.43 31.84 1.36
CA ALA A 90 6.21 32.74 2.49
C ALA A 90 7.51 32.99 3.27
N ALA A 91 8.35 31.96 3.45
CA ALA A 91 9.67 32.10 4.08
C ALA A 91 10.63 32.95 3.23
N GLU A 92 10.58 32.83 1.91
CA GLU A 92 11.43 33.61 0.99
C GLU A 92 10.96 35.07 0.88
N ALA A 93 9.65 35.34 0.96
CA ALA A 93 9.10 36.69 1.03
C ALA A 93 9.35 37.37 2.40
N ALA A 94 9.50 36.58 3.47
CA ALA A 94 9.87 37.06 4.80
C ALA A 94 11.39 37.19 4.98
N ALA A 95 12.21 36.70 4.04
CA ALA A 95 13.65 36.95 4.04
C ALA A 95 13.88 38.45 3.75
N PRO A 96 14.63 39.18 4.59
CA PRO A 96 14.83 40.61 4.41
C PRO A 96 15.50 40.86 3.07
N SER A 97 14.93 41.75 2.26
CA SER A 97 15.59 42.28 1.08
C SER A 97 16.90 42.92 1.50
N ASP A 98 18.00 42.22 1.21
CA ASP A 98 19.39 42.71 1.32
C ASP A 98 19.69 43.79 0.25
N SER A 99 18.68 44.59 -0.08
CA SER A 99 18.77 45.83 -0.86
C SER A 99 18.79 47.06 0.04
N ALA A 100 18.61 46.90 1.37
CA ALA A 100 18.64 48.00 2.34
C ALA A 100 20.00 48.19 3.05
N ARG A 101 20.99 47.31 2.84
CA ARG A 101 22.36 47.47 3.39
C ARG A 101 23.33 48.10 2.38
N LEU A 102 23.06 49.33 1.95
CA LEU A 102 24.17 50.23 1.63
C LEU A 102 23.86 51.66 2.09
N PRO A 103 24.05 51.96 3.39
CA PRO A 103 24.41 53.30 3.81
C PRO A 103 25.92 53.32 4.02
N VAL A 104 26.73 53.44 2.96
CA VAL A 104 28.09 53.99 3.15
C VAL A 104 27.95 55.51 3.03
N ARG A 105 27.31 56.07 4.06
CA ARG A 105 27.37 57.50 4.34
C ARG A 105 28.44 57.73 5.40
N GLY A 106 29.57 58.23 4.93
CA GLY A 106 30.42 59.16 5.67
C GLY A 106 31.38 58.56 6.69
N GLU A 107 32.63 58.37 6.28
CA GLU A 107 33.75 58.79 7.12
C GLU A 107 34.40 60.01 6.49
N SER A 108 33.86 61.18 6.84
CA SER A 108 34.59 62.44 6.84
C SER A 108 35.64 62.38 7.95
N GLY A 109 36.88 62.04 7.61
CA GLY A 109 38.02 62.16 8.51
C GLY A 109 38.46 63.62 8.64
N PRO A 110 38.52 64.21 9.84
CA PRO A 110 39.14 65.51 10.03
C PRO A 110 40.59 65.37 10.53
N ARG A 111 41.43 66.31 10.06
CA ARG A 111 42.71 66.78 10.62
C ARG A 111 44.00 66.14 10.12
N GLY A 112 44.85 67.02 9.57
CA GLY A 112 46.29 66.81 9.45
C GLY A 112 46.92 67.85 8.53
N ILE A 113 47.17 69.05 9.09
CA ILE A 113 48.22 70.05 8.76
C ILE A 113 48.66 70.21 7.29
#